data_AF-A0AAU9WG97-F1
#
_entry.id   AF-A0AAU9WG97-F1
#
_cell.length_a   1.000
_cell.length_b   1.000
_cell.length_c   1.000
_cell.angle_alpha   90.00
_cell.angle_beta   90.00
_cell.angle_gamma   90.00
#
_symmetry.space_group_name_H-M   'P 1'
#
loop_
_entity.id
_entity.type
_entity.pdbx_description
1 polymer ?
#
loop_
_entity_poly.entity_id
_entity_poly.type
_entity_poly.pdbx_seq_one_letter_code
_entity_poly.pdbx_strand_id
1 'polypeptide(L)'
;PSQPPTAFQLTASSSTSITASWQLPPVFARHRNITGFKLFYKKKSSGGSATTLPISDGRTSSKTVSGLDKFTEYEFQVLASTSDGDGPKSSVKNVNGLYKYTEYEFQVLAFTSAGDGAIHTQEVAGLDKYTEYEFQVLAFTSVGDGPNSTAIF
;
A
#
# COMPACT_ATOMS: atom_id res chain seq x y z
N PRO A 1 -4.53 27.52 -6.76
CA PRO A 1 -3.38 27.72 -5.84
C PRO A 1 -2.08 27.99 -6.60
N SER A 2 -1.13 28.74 -6.03
CA SER A 2 0.14 29.08 -6.68
C SER A 2 1.33 28.19 -6.27
N GLN A 3 1.17 27.39 -5.20
CA GLN A 3 2.17 26.41 -4.76
C GLN A 3 1.51 25.03 -4.60
N PRO A 4 2.28 23.94 -4.76
CA PRO A 4 1.77 22.58 -4.58
C PRO A 4 1.50 22.29 -3.09
N PRO A 5 0.84 21.16 -2.77
CA PRO A 5 0.82 20.60 -1.43
C PRO A 5 2.25 20.41 -0.89
N THR A 6 2.43 20.62 0.42
CA THR A 6 3.72 20.49 1.09
C THR A 6 3.85 19.12 1.77
N ALA A 7 5.05 18.80 2.26
CA ALA A 7 5.32 17.56 2.99
C ALA A 7 4.81 16.30 2.27
N PHE A 8 4.95 16.24 0.94
CA PHE A 8 4.51 15.10 0.16
C PHE A 8 5.36 13.88 0.48
N GLN A 9 4.71 12.81 0.93
CA GLN A 9 5.34 11.55 1.32
C GLN A 9 4.61 10.36 0.69
N LEU A 10 5.37 9.29 0.49
CA LEU A 10 4.86 8.02 0.00
C LEU A 10 5.28 6.94 0.98
N THR A 11 4.32 6.14 1.42
CA THR A 11 4.53 4.99 2.29
C THR A 11 3.91 3.79 1.60
N ALA A 12 4.71 2.77 1.29
CA ALA A 12 4.15 1.49 0.86
C ALA A 12 3.32 0.90 2.01
N SER A 13 2.09 0.48 1.71
CA SER A 13 1.15 -0.08 2.68
C SER A 13 0.99 -1.59 2.52
N SER A 14 1.26 -2.12 1.32
CA SER A 14 1.42 -3.55 1.02
C SER A 14 2.33 -3.73 -0.20
N SER A 15 2.52 -4.97 -0.66
CA SER A 15 3.22 -5.30 -1.92
C SER A 15 2.55 -4.72 -3.18
N THR A 16 1.28 -4.32 -3.07
CA THR A 16 0.44 -3.82 -4.18
C THR A 16 -0.27 -2.50 -3.86
N SER A 17 0.10 -1.82 -2.76
CA SER A 17 -0.51 -0.55 -2.38
C SER A 17 0.46 0.46 -1.79
N ILE A 18 0.24 1.73 -2.11
CA ILE A 18 1.00 2.88 -1.62
C ILE A 18 0.03 3.92 -1.08
N THR A 19 0.30 4.39 0.14
CA THR A 19 -0.36 5.55 0.72
C THR A 19 0.47 6.80 0.45
N ALA A 20 -0.12 7.72 -0.31
CA ALA A 20 0.41 9.05 -0.52
C ALA A 20 -0.17 10.00 0.54
N SER A 21 0.65 10.84 1.15
CA SER A 21 0.22 11.83 2.14
C SER A 21 0.87 13.19 1.89
N TRP A 22 0.19 14.26 2.26
CA TRP A 22 0.61 15.64 2.06
C TRP A 22 -0.02 16.56 3.09
N GLN A 23 0.50 17.78 3.16
CA GLN A 23 -0.13 18.90 3.83
C GLN A 23 -0.66 19.91 2.82
N LEU A 24 -1.65 20.71 3.26
CA LEU A 24 -2.20 21.77 2.45
C LEU A 24 -1.11 22.76 2.02
N PRO A 25 -1.23 23.38 0.83
CA PRO A 25 -0.36 24.49 0.46
C PRO A 25 -0.37 25.59 1.55
N PRO A 26 0.70 26.37 1.72
CA PRO A 26 0.72 27.48 2.67
C PRO A 26 -0.44 28.44 2.43
N VAL A 27 -1.03 29.01 3.48
CA VAL A 27 -2.26 29.84 3.38
C VAL A 27 -2.10 30.97 2.36
N PHE A 28 -0.95 31.66 2.37
CA PHE A 28 -0.64 32.74 1.43
C PHE A 28 -0.59 32.29 -0.04
N ALA A 29 -0.35 31.01 -0.32
CA ALA A 29 -0.24 30.48 -1.66
C ALA A 29 -1.57 29.90 -2.19
N ARG A 30 -2.58 29.74 -1.33
CA ARG A 30 -3.87 29.14 -1.72
C ARG A 30 -4.68 30.07 -2.61
N HIS A 31 -4.63 31.38 -2.33
CA HIS A 31 -5.45 32.46 -2.93
C HIS A 31 -6.96 32.31 -2.67
N ARG A 32 -7.49 31.08 -2.69
CA ARG A 32 -8.87 30.69 -2.36
C ARG A 32 -8.90 29.38 -1.56
N ASN A 33 -10.10 28.95 -1.18
CA ASN A 33 -10.29 27.66 -0.51
C ASN A 33 -9.94 26.49 -1.44
N ILE A 34 -9.17 25.54 -0.90
CA ILE A 34 -8.89 24.27 -1.57
C ILE A 34 -10.19 23.48 -1.65
N THR A 35 -10.54 23.06 -2.85
CA THR A 35 -11.76 22.30 -3.17
C THR A 35 -11.47 20.81 -3.38
N GLY A 36 -10.20 20.47 -3.63
CA GLY A 36 -9.78 19.09 -3.84
C GLY A 36 -8.31 18.98 -4.23
N PHE A 37 -7.92 17.77 -4.61
CA PHE A 37 -6.58 17.42 -5.06
C PHE A 37 -6.66 16.51 -6.28
N LYS A 38 -5.54 16.43 -7.00
CA LYS A 38 -5.32 15.40 -8.03
C LYS A 38 -4.00 14.71 -7.73
N LEU A 39 -4.07 13.39 -7.55
CA LEU A 39 -2.90 12.54 -7.39
C LEU A 39 -2.58 11.90 -8.73
N PHE A 40 -1.33 12.01 -9.17
CA PHE A 40 -0.83 11.45 -10.42
C PHE A 40 0.14 10.33 -10.08
N TYR A 41 0.03 9.20 -10.77
CA TYR A 41 1.00 8.12 -10.60
C TYR A 41 1.24 7.33 -11.88
N LYS A 42 2.44 6.78 -12.02
CA LYS A 42 2.81 5.85 -13.09
C LYS A 42 3.97 4.97 -12.66
N LYS A 43 4.19 3.88 -13.41
CA LYS A 43 5.42 3.10 -13.29
C LYS A 43 6.59 3.99 -13.71
N LYS A 44 7.68 3.98 -12.95
CA LYS A 44 8.88 4.76 -13.28
C LYS A 44 9.52 4.34 -14.59
N SER A 45 9.49 3.04 -14.89
CA SER A 45 9.98 2.49 -16.14
C SER A 45 9.08 2.79 -17.35
N SER A 46 7.85 3.30 -17.14
CA SER A 46 6.97 3.62 -18.25
C SER A 46 7.17 5.06 -18.75
N GLY A 47 7.41 5.18 -20.05
CA GLY A 47 7.33 6.46 -20.77
C GLY A 47 5.90 6.96 -20.99
N GLY A 48 4.90 6.20 -20.53
CA GLY A 48 3.48 6.51 -20.70
C GLY A 48 2.97 7.66 -19.83
N SER A 49 1.76 8.11 -20.12
CA SER A 49 1.05 9.12 -19.32
C SER A 49 0.71 8.62 -17.92
N ALA A 50 0.72 9.52 -16.95
CA ALA A 50 0.32 9.21 -15.58
C ALA A 50 -1.19 9.03 -15.45
N THR A 51 -1.59 8.05 -14.66
CA THR A 51 -2.97 7.91 -14.19
C THR A 51 -3.28 9.08 -13.26
N THR A 52 -4.46 9.69 -13.43
CA THR A 52 -4.92 10.82 -12.61
C THR A 52 -6.07 10.38 -11.72
N LEU A 53 -5.92 10.57 -10.41
CA LEU A 53 -6.94 10.28 -9.40
C LEU A 53 -7.47 11.59 -8.81
N PRO A 54 -8.71 12.01 -9.17
CA PRO A 54 -9.33 13.18 -8.56
C PRO A 54 -9.80 12.89 -7.14
N ILE A 55 -9.64 13.87 -6.25
CA ILE A 55 -10.04 13.82 -4.84
C ILE A 55 -10.84 15.09 -4.55
N SER A 56 -12.16 14.96 -4.41
CA SER A 56 -13.08 16.10 -4.26
C SER A 56 -13.21 16.64 -2.83
N ASP A 57 -12.36 16.17 -1.91
CA ASP A 57 -12.29 16.69 -0.54
C ASP A 57 -11.02 17.54 -0.36
N GLY A 58 -11.22 18.86 -0.25
CA GLY A 58 -10.15 19.82 -0.02
C GLY A 58 -9.53 19.78 1.38
N ARG A 59 -10.07 18.98 2.31
CA ARG A 59 -9.52 18.77 3.66
C ARG A 59 -8.71 17.48 3.78
N THR A 60 -8.84 16.57 2.82
CA THR A 60 -8.08 15.32 2.78
C THR A 60 -6.58 15.59 2.70
N SER A 61 -5.80 14.80 3.43
CA SER A 61 -4.33 14.88 3.50
C SER A 61 -3.64 13.58 3.07
N SER A 62 -4.40 12.57 2.62
CA SER A 62 -3.83 11.31 2.16
C SER A 62 -4.75 10.56 1.20
N LYS A 63 -4.16 9.67 0.40
CA LYS A 63 -4.86 8.74 -0.47
C LYS A 63 -4.06 7.46 -0.64
N THR A 64 -4.69 6.32 -0.42
CA THR A 64 -4.13 5.02 -0.75
C THR A 64 -4.49 4.63 -2.18
N VAL A 65 -3.48 4.19 -2.93
CA VAL A 65 -3.60 3.61 -4.27
C VAL A 65 -3.29 2.12 -4.15
N SER A 66 -4.25 1.27 -4.51
CA SER A 66 -4.17 -0.18 -4.49
C SER A 66 -4.13 -0.76 -5.90
N GLY A 67 -3.88 -2.07 -6.03
CA GLY A 67 -3.82 -2.76 -7.32
C GLY A 67 -2.58 -2.41 -8.13
N LEU A 68 -1.50 -2.04 -7.45
CA LEU A 68 -0.19 -1.79 -8.05
C LEU A 68 0.54 -3.10 -8.28
N ASP A 69 1.43 -3.11 -9.27
CA ASP A 69 2.24 -4.28 -9.57
C ASP A 69 3.32 -4.46 -8.51
N LYS A 70 3.47 -5.71 -8.03
CA LYS A 70 4.55 -6.10 -7.12
C LYS A 70 5.90 -5.79 -7.77
N PHE A 71 6.91 -5.54 -6.94
CA PHE A 71 8.29 -5.34 -7.40
C PHE A 71 8.43 -4.27 -8.50
N THR A 72 7.59 -3.23 -8.43
CA THR A 72 7.58 -2.15 -9.41
C THR A 72 7.77 -0.81 -8.71
N GLU A 73 8.68 0.03 -9.23
CA GLU A 73 8.85 1.39 -8.72
C GLU A 73 7.83 2.31 -9.38
N TYR A 74 7.15 3.12 -8.55
CA TYR A 74 6.16 4.09 -9.01
C TYR A 74 6.61 5.51 -8.69
N GLU A 75 6.29 6.42 -9.61
CA GLU A 75 6.44 7.86 -9.47
C GLU A 75 5.08 8.46 -9.11
N PHE A 76 5.05 9.40 -8.17
CA PHE A 76 3.86 10.14 -7.80
C PHE A 76 4.09 11.64 -7.80
N GLN A 77 3.02 12.37 -8.07
CA GLN A 77 2.91 13.81 -7.87
C GLN A 77 1.52 14.16 -7.35
N VAL A 78 1.40 15.26 -6.60
CA VAL A 78 0.10 15.77 -6.15
C VAL A 78 -0.02 17.27 -6.47
N LEU A 79 -1.22 17.72 -6.79
CA LEU A 79 -1.57 19.15 -6.86
C LEU A 79 -2.84 19.42 -6.06
N ALA A 80 -3.04 20.69 -5.70
CA ALA A 80 -4.27 21.18 -5.09
C ALA A 80 -5.11 21.99 -6.08
N SER A 81 -6.43 21.86 -6.00
CA SER A 81 -7.40 22.53 -6.88
C SER A 81 -8.28 23.50 -6.09
N THR A 82 -8.58 24.64 -6.69
CA THR A 82 -9.52 25.66 -6.19
C THR A 82 -10.68 25.83 -7.16
N SER A 83 -11.68 26.65 -6.81
CA SER A 83 -12.72 27.10 -7.76
C SER A 83 -12.16 27.68 -9.05
N ASP A 84 -10.97 28.28 -8.98
CA ASP A 84 -10.31 28.94 -10.12
C ASP A 84 -9.46 27.97 -10.95
N GLY A 85 -9.42 26.68 -10.57
CA GLY A 85 -8.68 25.64 -11.27
C GLY A 85 -7.53 25.03 -10.47
N ASP A 86 -6.69 24.27 -11.19
CA ASP A 86 -5.58 23.49 -10.64
C ASP A 86 -4.36 24.36 -10.36
N GLY A 87 -3.70 24.10 -9.22
CA GLY A 87 -2.37 24.62 -8.94
C GLY A 87 -1.25 23.80 -9.58
N PRO A 88 0.02 24.16 -9.32
CA PRO A 88 1.16 23.39 -9.82
C PRO A 88 1.25 22.01 -9.16
N LYS A 89 1.85 21.05 -9.88
CA LYS A 89 2.21 19.74 -9.33
C LYS A 89 3.40 19.86 -8.37
N SER A 90 3.44 18.97 -7.38
CA SER A 90 4.63 18.75 -6.56
C SER A 90 5.80 18.26 -7.40
N SER A 91 7.00 18.28 -6.83
CA SER A 91 8.10 17.47 -7.35
C SER A 91 7.70 15.99 -7.38
N VAL A 92 8.31 15.25 -8.31
CA VAL A 92 8.14 13.81 -8.41
C VAL A 92 8.73 13.15 -7.17
N LYS A 93 7.96 12.27 -6.53
CA LYS A 93 8.46 11.35 -5.51
C LYS A 93 8.35 9.92 -5.99
N ASN A 94 9.37 9.15 -5.69
CA ASN A 94 9.44 7.73 -6.01
C ASN A 94 9.38 6.92 -4.73
N VAL A 95 8.85 5.70 -4.82
CA VAL A 95 8.90 4.75 -3.72
C VAL A 95 9.35 3.39 -4.21
N ASN A 96 10.48 2.93 -3.67
CA ASN A 96 11.05 1.60 -3.88
C ASN A 96 10.40 0.55 -2.96
N GLY A 97 9.29 0.91 -2.30
CA GLY A 97 8.75 0.18 -1.15
C GLY A 97 7.94 -1.07 -1.51
N LEU A 98 7.54 -1.25 -2.78
CA LEU A 98 6.80 -2.45 -3.20
C LEU A 98 7.66 -3.72 -3.23
N TYR A 99 9.00 -3.59 -3.12
CA TYR A 99 9.93 -4.72 -2.99
C TYR A 99 10.09 -5.22 -1.54
N LYS A 100 9.56 -4.49 -0.53
CA LYS A 100 9.89 -4.71 0.89
C LYS A 100 8.90 -5.58 1.66
N TYR A 101 7.89 -6.13 1.00
CA TYR A 101 6.97 -7.09 1.60
C TYR A 101 7.25 -8.46 0.99
N THR A 102 8.01 -9.28 1.71
CA THR A 102 8.03 -10.72 1.46
C THR A 102 6.68 -11.26 1.92
N GLU A 103 5.82 -11.63 0.98
CA GLU A 103 4.63 -12.42 1.29
C GLU A 103 5.09 -13.87 1.46
N TYR A 104 4.95 -14.41 2.66
CA TYR A 104 5.14 -15.84 2.90
C TYR A 104 3.79 -16.53 2.69
N GLU A 105 3.70 -17.41 1.70
CA GLU A 105 2.59 -18.34 1.56
C GLU A 105 3.00 -19.67 2.17
N PHE A 106 2.26 -20.14 3.19
CA PHE A 106 2.41 -21.48 3.74
C PHE A 106 1.17 -22.30 3.41
N GLN A 107 1.38 -23.49 2.84
CA GLN A 107 0.33 -24.47 2.61
C GLN A 107 0.45 -25.58 3.65
N VAL A 108 -0.64 -25.86 4.36
CA VAL A 108 -0.68 -26.89 5.39
C VAL A 108 -1.53 -28.04 4.90
N LEU A 109 -0.90 -29.20 4.70
CA LEU A 109 -1.59 -30.45 4.43
C LEU A 109 -1.79 -31.19 5.75
N ALA A 110 -3.04 -31.25 6.22
CA ALA A 110 -3.39 -32.06 7.38
C ALA A 110 -3.87 -33.45 6.90
N PHE A 111 -3.10 -34.50 7.23
CA PHE A 111 -3.48 -35.88 6.97
C PHE A 111 -4.11 -36.49 8.22
N THR A 112 -5.29 -37.08 8.08
CA THR A 112 -5.89 -37.95 9.10
C THR A 112 -5.95 -39.38 8.58
N SER A 113 -6.06 -40.37 9.47
CA SER A 113 -6.30 -41.77 9.08
C SER A 113 -7.63 -42.00 8.36
N ALA A 114 -8.49 -40.97 8.26
CA ALA A 114 -9.79 -40.99 7.59
C ALA A 114 -9.80 -40.38 6.17
N GLY A 115 -8.67 -39.85 5.67
CA GLY A 115 -8.53 -39.23 4.34
C GLY A 115 -8.07 -37.77 4.37
N ASP A 116 -7.89 -37.19 3.18
CA ASP A 116 -7.41 -35.82 2.99
C ASP A 116 -8.43 -34.80 3.52
N GLY A 117 -8.04 -34.03 4.53
CA GLY A 117 -8.84 -32.92 5.05
C GLY A 117 -8.91 -31.75 4.06
N ALA A 118 -9.87 -30.84 4.27
CA ALA A 118 -9.96 -29.62 3.46
C ALA A 118 -8.68 -28.75 3.65
N ILE A 119 -8.14 -28.25 2.54
CA ILE A 119 -7.03 -27.30 2.55
C ILE A 119 -7.52 -25.99 3.17
N HIS A 120 -6.81 -25.51 4.19
CA HIS A 120 -7.05 -24.22 4.83
C HIS A 120 -5.86 -23.29 4.59
N THR A 121 -6.15 -22.05 4.23
CA THR A 121 -5.15 -21.00 3.99
C THR A 121 -5.42 -19.83 4.92
N GLN A 122 -4.38 -19.31 5.59
CA GLN A 122 -4.49 -18.16 6.49
C GLN A 122 -3.42 -17.12 6.14
N GLU A 123 -3.84 -15.87 5.99
CA GLU A 123 -2.95 -14.74 5.83
C GLU A 123 -2.43 -14.29 7.21
N VAL A 124 -1.11 -14.11 7.33
CA VAL A 124 -0.47 -13.55 8.53
C VAL A 124 0.07 -12.17 8.19
N ALA A 125 -0.45 -11.14 8.87
CA ALA A 125 -0.10 -9.73 8.65
C ALA A 125 0.49 -9.10 9.92
N GLY A 126 1.20 -7.97 9.76
CA GLY A 126 1.71 -7.17 10.88
C GLY A 126 3.07 -7.62 11.46
N LEU A 127 3.84 -8.37 10.68
CA LEU A 127 5.18 -8.83 11.07
C LEU A 127 6.22 -7.68 11.08
N ASP A 128 7.17 -7.75 12.01
CA ASP A 128 8.26 -6.80 12.16
C ASP A 128 9.33 -6.94 11.07
N LYS A 129 9.99 -5.83 10.75
CA LYS A 129 11.01 -5.79 9.70
C LYS A 129 12.32 -6.40 10.17
N TYR A 130 12.94 -7.19 9.28
CA TYR A 130 14.22 -7.88 9.52
C TYR A 130 14.19 -8.85 10.69
N THR A 131 12.99 -9.30 11.04
CA THR A 131 12.76 -10.31 12.07
C THR A 131 12.46 -11.62 11.37
N GLU A 132 13.21 -12.65 11.73
CA GLU A 132 12.94 -14.02 11.30
C GLU A 132 11.77 -14.55 12.12
N TYR A 133 10.79 -15.14 11.44
CA TYR A 133 9.61 -15.72 12.06
C TYR A 133 9.57 -17.21 11.74
N GLU A 134 9.32 -18.01 12.77
CA GLU A 134 9.08 -19.44 12.61
C GLU A 134 7.58 -19.70 12.66
N PHE A 135 7.07 -20.42 11.67
CA PHE A 135 5.67 -20.84 11.64
C PHE A 135 5.56 -22.36 11.82
N GLN A 136 4.67 -22.76 12.72
CA GLN A 136 4.28 -24.14 12.95
C GLN A 136 2.76 -24.22 13.01
N VAL A 137 2.22 -25.34 12.55
CA VAL A 137 0.79 -25.59 12.49
C VAL A 137 0.50 -26.99 12.99
N LEU A 138 -0.60 -27.16 13.72
CA LEU A 138 -1.06 -28.45 14.21
C LEU A 138 -2.52 -28.67 13.79
N ALA A 139 -2.90 -29.93 13.63
CA ALA A 139 -4.30 -30.30 13.50
C ALA A 139 -4.90 -30.47 14.90
N PHE A 140 -6.15 -30.07 15.13
CA PHE A 140 -6.84 -30.31 16.39
C PHE A 140 -8.19 -31.01 16.17
N THR A 141 -8.63 -31.74 17.18
CA THR A 141 -9.93 -32.44 17.21
C THR A 141 -10.62 -32.19 18.54
N SER A 142 -11.85 -32.70 18.70
CA SER A 142 -12.54 -32.69 20.00
C SER A 142 -11.86 -33.54 21.08
N VAL A 143 -10.93 -34.42 20.71
CA VAL A 143 -10.17 -35.30 21.61
C VAL A 143 -8.83 -34.68 22.02
N GLY A 144 -8.33 -33.72 21.24
CA GLY A 144 -7.08 -33.02 21.52
C GLY A 144 -6.32 -32.62 20.25
N ASP A 145 -5.12 -32.08 20.49
CA ASP A 145 -4.23 -31.56 19.47
C ASP A 145 -3.29 -32.64 18.94
N GLY A 146 -3.06 -32.61 17.63
CA GLY A 146 -2.06 -33.39 16.94
C GLY A 146 -0.67 -32.77 17.05
N PRO A 147 0.36 -33.43 16.51
CA PRO A 147 1.72 -32.90 16.53
C PRO A 147 1.84 -31.64 15.67
N ASN A 148 2.77 -30.75 16.06
CA ASN A 148 3.18 -29.62 15.23
C ASN A 148 3.81 -30.11 13.91
N SER A 149 3.59 -29.35 12.86
CA SER A 149 4.35 -29.45 11.62
C SER A 149 5.83 -29.17 11.85
N THR A 150 6.65 -29.53 10.87
CA THR A 150 8.00 -28.99 10.77
C THR A 150 7.94 -27.47 10.71
N ALA A 151 8.87 -26.84 11.43
CA ALA A 151 9.13 -25.41 11.37
C ALA A 151 9.37 -24.96 9.91
N ILE A 152 8.68 -23.90 9.50
CA ILE A 152 8.94 -23.21 8.25
C ILE A 152 9.56 -21.86 8.61
N PHE A 153 10.75 -21.60 8.04
CA PHE A 153 11.52 -20.35 8.15
C PHE A 153 11.23 -19.42 6.97
#